data_AF-A0AB38NYA0-F1
#
_entry.id   AF-A0AB38NYA0-F1
#
_cell.length_a   1.000
_cell.length_b   1.000
_cell.length_c   1.000
_cell.angle_alpha   90.00
_cell.angle_beta   90.00
_cell.angle_gamma   90.00
#
_symmetry.space_group_name_H-M   'P 1'
#
loop_
_entity.id
_entity.type
_entity.pdbx_description
1 polymer ?
#
loop_
_entity_poly.entity_id
_entity_poly.type
_entity_poly.pdbx_seq_one_letter_code
_entity_poly.pdbx_strand_id
1 'polypeptide(L)'
;MKKAFLVTGLVVGAFLLSACNDDAKEFDGNWKAVSTADGKPLLKWMDERMAISCKDGSCHVVSKSLNSGTWFTQDSDWKVENKTTISTANSLESMHLKNGKIYRSNRVYEKQME
;
A
#
# COMPACT_ATOMS: atom_id res chain seq x y z
N MET A 1 -3.89 58.93 21.50
CA MET A 1 -2.55 58.98 20.88
C MET A 1 -1.55 58.25 21.77
N LYS A 2 -1.07 57.06 21.37
CA LYS A 2 0.24 56.52 21.79
C LYS A 2 0.77 55.67 20.62
N LYS A 3 2.00 55.97 20.22
CA LYS A 3 2.69 55.46 19.04
C LYS A 3 3.45 54.16 19.37
N ALA A 4 3.47 53.28 18.36
CA ALA A 4 4.48 52.32 17.92
C ALA A 4 5.49 51.74 18.93
N PHE A 5 5.66 50.41 18.89
CA PHE A 5 6.99 49.78 18.92
C PHE A 5 7.06 48.54 18.03
N LEU A 6 8.25 48.34 17.47
CA LEU A 6 8.67 47.49 16.35
C LEU A 6 8.92 46.02 16.72
N VAL A 7 8.73 45.16 15.71
CA VAL A 7 9.63 44.07 15.24
C VAL A 7 10.12 43.02 16.24
N THR A 8 9.65 41.78 16.03
CA THR A 8 10.43 40.52 16.03
C THR A 8 9.56 39.52 15.25
N GLY A 9 9.93 38.96 14.10
CA GLY A 9 11.24 38.39 13.80
C GLY A 9 11.35 37.01 14.43
N LEU A 10 10.55 36.04 13.97
CA LEU A 10 10.82 34.62 14.23
C LEU A 10 10.35 33.79 13.04
N VAL A 11 11.33 33.51 12.19
CA VAL A 11 11.32 32.43 11.22
C VAL A 11 11.15 31.14 12.02
N VAL A 12 9.91 30.66 12.14
CA VAL A 12 9.70 29.26 12.49
C VAL A 12 9.90 28.50 11.19
N GLY A 13 11.14 28.07 10.98
CA GLY A 13 11.47 27.10 9.96
C GLY A 13 10.51 25.93 10.12
N ALA A 14 9.58 25.80 9.17
CA ALA A 14 8.82 24.59 9.03
C ALA A 14 9.87 23.50 8.80
N PHE A 15 10.00 22.66 9.81
CA PHE A 15 10.78 21.44 9.80
C PHE A 15 10.62 20.78 8.43
N LEU A 16 11.70 20.74 7.65
CA LEU A 16 11.88 19.72 6.65
C LEU A 16 12.04 18.42 7.45
N LEU A 17 10.93 17.91 7.97
CA LEU A 17 10.83 16.52 8.38
C LEU A 17 11.16 15.75 7.12
N SER A 18 12.34 15.14 7.16
CA SER A 18 12.85 14.17 6.22
C SER A 18 11.72 13.59 5.38
N ALA A 19 11.75 13.87 4.08
CA ALA A 19 11.06 13.03 3.11
C ALA A 19 11.69 11.64 3.23
N CYS A 20 11.25 10.89 4.24
CA CYS A 20 11.30 9.45 4.22
C CYS A 20 10.67 9.07 2.90
N ASN A 21 11.37 8.24 2.16
CA ASN A 21 10.94 7.77 0.87
C ASN A 21 9.73 6.86 1.10
N ASP A 22 8.56 7.46 1.40
CA ASP A 22 7.25 6.85 1.66
C ASP A 22 6.66 6.24 0.37
N ASP A 23 7.54 5.91 -0.59
CA ASP A 23 7.17 5.22 -1.80
C ASP A 23 6.54 3.89 -1.39
N ALA A 24 5.32 3.66 -1.87
CA ALA A 24 4.46 2.51 -1.59
C ALA A 24 3.76 2.44 -0.22
N LYS A 25 3.79 3.48 0.62
CA LYS A 25 2.92 3.54 1.83
C LYS A 25 1.42 3.36 1.52
N GLU A 26 0.99 3.69 0.31
CA GLU A 26 -0.38 3.49 -0.14
C GLU A 26 -0.78 2.01 -0.22
N PHE A 27 0.20 1.11 -0.39
CA PHE A 27 -0.01 -0.35 -0.38
C PHE A 27 -0.20 -0.90 1.03
N ASP A 28 0.22 -0.21 2.09
CA ASP A 28 0.11 -0.71 3.47
C ASP A 28 -1.32 -1.04 3.88
N GLY A 29 -1.50 -2.20 4.50
CA GLY A 29 -2.76 -2.60 5.14
C GLY A 29 -3.32 -3.92 4.63
N ASN A 30 -4.58 -4.15 4.98
CA ASN A 30 -5.31 -5.37 4.64
C ASN A 30 -6.13 -5.18 3.36
N TRP A 31 -6.07 -6.17 2.48
CA TRP A 31 -6.67 -6.15 1.16
C TRP A 31 -7.47 -7.44 0.94
N LYS A 32 -8.63 -7.33 0.32
CA LYS A 32 -9.46 -8.48 -0.05
C LYS A 32 -9.74 -8.45 -1.54
N ALA A 33 -9.58 -9.59 -2.20
CA ALA A 33 -9.97 -9.74 -3.59
C ALA A 33 -11.50 -9.58 -3.70
N VAL A 34 -11.95 -8.72 -4.63
CA VAL A 34 -13.38 -8.43 -4.83
C VAL A 34 -13.87 -8.76 -6.23
N SER A 35 -12.97 -8.72 -7.22
CA SER A 35 -13.29 -9.02 -8.61
C SER A 35 -12.06 -9.56 -9.33
N THR A 36 -12.30 -10.07 -10.54
CA THR A 36 -11.22 -10.26 -11.51
C THR A 36 -10.82 -8.92 -12.13
N ALA A 37 -9.66 -8.88 -12.78
CA ALA A 37 -9.16 -7.69 -13.48
C ALA A 37 -10.06 -7.21 -14.65
N ASP A 38 -10.84 -8.12 -15.25
CA ASP A 38 -11.87 -7.82 -16.26
C ASP A 38 -13.24 -7.45 -15.66
N GLY A 39 -13.33 -7.27 -14.34
CA GLY A 39 -14.53 -6.81 -13.64
C GLY A 39 -15.58 -7.88 -13.37
N LYS A 40 -15.25 -9.17 -13.54
CA LYS A 40 -16.16 -10.27 -13.22
C LYS A 40 -16.16 -10.56 -11.72
N PRO A 41 -17.28 -11.06 -11.17
CA PRO A 41 -17.34 -11.53 -9.78
C PRO A 41 -16.37 -12.67 -9.51
N LEU A 42 -15.84 -12.73 -8.29
CA LEU A 42 -15.03 -13.86 -7.84
C LEU A 42 -15.91 -15.06 -7.51
N LEU A 43 -15.41 -16.26 -7.83
CA LEU A 43 -16.02 -17.51 -7.37
C LEU A 43 -15.75 -17.69 -5.87
N LYS A 44 -16.63 -18.37 -5.14
CA LYS A 44 -16.50 -18.53 -3.67
C LYS A 44 -15.15 -19.12 -3.23
N TRP A 45 -14.58 -20.02 -4.02
CA TRP A 45 -13.28 -20.64 -3.77
C TRP A 45 -12.08 -19.72 -4.03
N MET A 46 -12.33 -18.53 -4.57
CA MET A 46 -11.34 -17.50 -4.87
C MET A 46 -11.30 -16.40 -3.78
N ASP A 47 -11.81 -16.66 -2.57
CA ASP A 47 -11.63 -15.72 -1.45
C ASP A 47 -10.13 -15.65 -1.12
N GLU A 48 -9.55 -14.49 -1.42
CA GLU A 48 -8.13 -14.22 -1.26
C GLU A 48 -7.98 -12.92 -0.49
N ARG A 49 -7.15 -12.96 0.55
CA ARG A 49 -6.84 -11.79 1.38
C ARG A 49 -5.35 -11.63 1.48
N MET A 50 -4.92 -10.39 1.56
CA MET A 50 -3.52 -10.04 1.57
C MET A 50 -3.28 -8.95 2.61
N ALA A 51 -2.24 -9.07 3.41
CA ALA A 51 -1.71 -8.01 4.24
C ALA A 51 -0.39 -7.54 3.62
N ILE A 52 -0.22 -6.23 3.47
CA ILE A 52 1.03 -5.63 2.99
C ILE A 52 1.56 -4.71 4.08
N SER A 53 2.86 -4.83 4.36
CA SER A 53 3.61 -3.94 5.23
C SER A 53 4.87 -3.44 4.51
N CYS A 54 4.95 -2.17 4.23
CA CYS A 54 6.01 -1.49 3.52
C CYS A 54 6.90 -0.74 4.50
N LYS A 55 8.21 -1.00 4.42
CA LYS A 55 9.23 -0.38 5.26
C LYS A 55 10.55 -0.29 4.48
N ASP A 56 11.23 0.84 4.63
CA ASP A 56 12.59 1.06 4.12
C ASP A 56 12.77 0.71 2.63
N GLY A 57 11.78 1.04 1.77
CA GLY A 57 11.83 0.81 0.31
C GLY A 57 11.51 -0.62 -0.14
N SER A 58 11.00 -1.45 0.77
CA SER A 58 10.51 -2.80 0.48
C SER A 58 9.11 -2.99 1.04
N CYS A 59 8.34 -3.91 0.46
CA CYS A 59 7.02 -4.30 0.95
C CYS A 59 6.99 -5.78 1.24
N HIS A 60 6.65 -6.13 2.46
CA HIS A 60 6.40 -7.49 2.87
C HIS A 60 4.93 -7.83 2.59
N VAL A 61 4.71 -8.77 1.69
CA VAL A 61 3.37 -9.17 1.24
C VAL A 61 3.06 -10.55 1.77
N VAL A 62 1.96 -10.63 2.52
CA VAL A 62 1.43 -11.85 3.12
C VAL A 62 0.09 -12.16 2.49
N SER A 63 -0.04 -13.23 1.71
CA SER A 63 -1.33 -13.68 1.16
C SER A 63 -1.87 -14.92 1.89
N LYS A 64 -3.17 -14.95 2.13
CA LYS A 64 -3.94 -16.06 2.73
C LYS A 64 -4.99 -16.57 1.74
N SER A 65 -4.99 -17.88 1.48
CA SER A 65 -6.17 -18.56 0.93
C SER A 65 -6.29 -19.99 1.46
N LEU A 66 -7.45 -20.33 2.04
CA LEU A 66 -8.00 -21.69 2.09
C LEU A 66 -9.51 -21.57 2.34
N ASN A 67 -10.28 -22.26 1.50
CA ASN A 67 -11.75 -22.31 1.50
C ASN A 67 -12.37 -22.82 2.83
N SER A 68 -11.54 -23.35 3.73
CA SER A 68 -11.87 -23.91 5.05
C SER A 68 -11.57 -22.97 6.24
N GLY A 69 -11.11 -21.74 6.00
CA GLY A 69 -10.82 -20.76 7.05
C GLY A 69 -9.38 -20.78 7.61
N THR A 70 -8.54 -21.74 7.21
CA THR A 70 -7.16 -21.88 7.69
C THR A 70 -6.23 -20.81 7.08
N TRP A 71 -5.31 -20.26 7.88
CA TRP A 71 -4.28 -19.33 7.40
C TRP A 71 -3.04 -20.09 6.93
N PHE A 72 -2.64 -19.90 5.68
CA PHE A 72 -1.29 -20.18 5.22
C PHE A 72 -0.65 -18.86 4.83
N THR A 73 0.62 -18.73 5.17
CA THR A 73 1.40 -17.51 5.07
C THR A 73 2.42 -17.72 3.95
N GLN A 74 2.22 -17.06 2.80
CA GLN A 74 3.28 -16.93 1.80
C GLN A 74 3.89 -15.54 1.94
N ASP A 75 4.88 -15.45 2.82
CA ASP A 75 5.66 -14.25 3.04
C ASP A 75 6.58 -14.03 1.83
N SER A 76 6.49 -12.85 1.24
CA SER A 76 7.34 -12.46 0.12
C SER A 76 7.77 -11.00 0.28
N ASP A 77 9.07 -10.76 0.11
CA ASP A 77 9.62 -9.41 0.06
C ASP A 77 9.53 -8.89 -1.38
N TRP A 78 8.82 -7.78 -1.54
CA TRP A 78 8.58 -7.09 -2.80
C TRP A 78 9.38 -5.80 -2.83
N LYS A 79 9.99 -5.51 -3.98
CA LYS A 79 10.69 -4.26 -4.26
C LYS A 79 9.68 -3.17 -4.56
N VAL A 80 9.89 -1.98 -3.99
CA VAL A 80 9.16 -0.78 -4.38
C VAL A 80 9.77 -0.21 -5.65
N GLU A 81 9.00 -0.19 -6.74
CA GLU A 81 9.42 0.42 -8.00
C GLU A 81 9.06 1.91 -8.02
N ASN A 82 7.89 2.26 -7.49
CA ASN A 82 7.41 3.63 -7.28
C ASN A 82 6.17 3.62 -6.37
N LYS A 83 5.58 4.80 -6.14
CA LYS A 83 4.38 4.98 -5.30
C LYS A 83 3.19 4.11 -5.68
N THR A 84 3.06 3.71 -6.95
CA THR A 84 1.91 2.96 -7.46
C THR A 84 2.27 1.56 -7.95
N THR A 85 3.52 1.11 -7.79
CA THR A 85 3.98 -0.19 -8.30
C THR A 85 4.98 -0.84 -7.36
N ILE A 86 4.70 -2.09 -6.98
CA ILE A 86 5.64 -2.98 -6.30
C ILE A 86 5.82 -4.25 -7.14
N SER A 87 6.98 -4.89 -7.07
CA SER A 87 7.31 -6.08 -7.87
C SER A 87 8.05 -7.11 -7.02
N THR A 88 8.02 -8.39 -7.42
CA THR A 88 8.96 -9.37 -6.86
C THR A 88 10.40 -8.96 -7.19
N ALA A 89 11.39 -9.39 -6.39
CA ALA A 89 12.79 -9.02 -6.62
C ALA A 89 13.32 -9.40 -8.04
N ASN A 90 12.71 -10.40 -8.69
CA ASN A 90 13.02 -10.82 -10.05
C ASN A 90 12.05 -10.26 -11.12
N SER A 91 11.15 -9.34 -10.74
CA SER A 91 10.15 -8.69 -11.59
C SER A 91 9.20 -9.64 -12.35
N LEU A 92 9.09 -10.91 -11.93
CA LEU A 92 8.16 -11.87 -12.53
C LEU A 92 6.70 -11.56 -12.20
N GLU A 93 6.45 -10.93 -11.04
CA GLU A 93 5.13 -10.46 -10.66
C GLU A 93 5.17 -8.98 -10.25
N SER A 94 4.08 -8.27 -10.53
CA SER A 94 3.88 -6.88 -10.13
C SER A 94 2.49 -6.66 -9.56
N MET A 95 2.38 -5.68 -8.66
CA MET A 95 1.12 -5.12 -8.22
C MET A 95 1.06 -3.65 -8.57
N HIS A 96 -0.10 -3.21 -9.03
CA HIS A 96 -0.33 -1.82 -9.41
C HIS A 96 -1.45 -1.24 -8.57
N LEU A 97 -1.21 -0.10 -7.96
CA LEU A 97 -2.24 0.67 -7.28
C LEU A 97 -2.89 1.62 -8.29
N LYS A 98 -4.21 1.52 -8.45
CA LYS A 98 -5.00 2.41 -9.30
C LYS A 98 -6.36 2.66 -8.66
N ASN A 99 -6.73 3.93 -8.51
CA ASN A 99 -8.01 4.34 -7.92
C ASN A 99 -8.29 3.69 -6.54
N GLY A 100 -7.26 3.59 -5.69
CA GLY A 100 -7.36 2.99 -4.36
C GLY A 100 -7.53 1.46 -4.35
N LYS A 101 -7.36 0.79 -5.49
CA LYS A 101 -7.42 -0.67 -5.62
C LYS A 101 -6.08 -1.23 -6.08
N ILE A 102 -5.74 -2.42 -5.59
CA ILE A 102 -4.58 -3.17 -6.06
C ILE A 102 -5.00 -4.08 -7.22
N TYR A 103 -4.23 -4.05 -8.29
CA TYR A 103 -4.34 -4.95 -9.43
C TYR A 103 -3.12 -5.86 -9.44
N ARG A 104 -3.35 -7.17 -9.33
CA ARG A 104 -2.31 -8.20 -9.38
C ARG A 104 -2.82 -9.41 -10.16
N SER A 105 -2.07 -9.83 -11.17
CA SER A 105 -2.46 -10.94 -12.05
C SER A 105 -3.90 -10.76 -12.55
N ASN A 106 -4.80 -11.72 -12.28
CA ASN A 106 -6.21 -11.65 -12.66
C ASN A 106 -7.13 -11.16 -11.54
N ARG A 107 -6.61 -10.49 -10.49
CA ARG A 107 -7.35 -10.07 -9.29
C ARG A 107 -7.34 -8.56 -9.09
N VAL A 108 -8.44 -8.06 -8.54
CA VAL A 108 -8.57 -6.71 -8.00
C VAL A 108 -8.86 -6.80 -6.52
N TYR A 109 -8.12 -6.03 -5.72
CA TYR A 109 -8.26 -5.99 -4.28
C TYR A 109 -8.73 -4.62 -3.81
N GLU A 110 -9.59 -4.63 -2.81
CA GLU A 110 -10.02 -3.45 -2.09
C GLU A 110 -9.48 -3.47 -0.66
N LYS A 111 -9.09 -2.29 -0.20
CA LYS A 111 -8.59 -2.09 1.16
C LYS A 111 -9.72 -2.35 2.15
N GLN A 112 -9.44 -3.15 3.17
CA GLN A 112 -10.39 -3.44 4.23
C GLN A 112 -10.23 -2.40 5.33
N MET A 113 -11.34 -1.78 5.73
CA MET A 113 -11.39 -1.01 6.97
C MET A 113 -11.47 -2.03 8.11
N GLU A 114 -10.53 -1.96 9.04
CA GLU A 114 -10.59 -2.73 10.30
C GLU A 114 -11.74 -2.26 11.18
#